data_AF-A0A974BJ97-F1
#
_entry.id   AF-A0A974BJ97-F1
#
_cell.length_a   1.000
_cell.length_b   1.000
_cell.length_c   1.000
_cell.angle_alpha   90.00
_cell.angle_beta   90.00
_cell.angle_gamma   90.00
#
_symmetry.space_group_name_H-M   'P 1'
#
loop_
_entity.id
_entity.type
_entity.pdbx_description
1 polymer ?
#
loop_
_entity_poly.entity_id
_entity_poly.type
_entity_poly.pdbx_seq_one_letter_code
_entity_poly.pdbx_strand_id
1 'polypeptide(L)'
;MIKGYKGFDKDLKCRGFKYEVGKEYEQEGNIKACSKGFHFCEDPLNVFEYYPPSDSRYCEVEGDGDVDRDGRDSKVAVSKIRVGVEIGLKGIIEAGVKFILDRVDWKKENSTTGDRAGAQATGYQAGAQATGDQAGAQATGYQAGAQATGYQAGAQATGDRAGAQATGYQAGAQATGYQAGAQATGDRAGAQATGYRAGAQAEGDWAVATAIGDCGSAEIKEGKKLAEGCAIALGRKGKAKGAKGCWLTLAEWEQDEHGKWHRVNVQTKRIDGKKIKENTFYMLKNNKFVACDEQ
;
A
#
# COMPACT_ATOMS: atom_id res chain seq x y z
N MET A 1 30.06 8.45 -23.77
CA MET A 1 28.73 8.32 -24.39
C MET A 1 27.67 7.87 -23.39
N ILE A 2 26.73 8.76 -23.07
CA ILE A 2 25.61 8.59 -22.12
C ILE A 2 24.32 8.56 -22.95
N LYS A 3 23.51 7.51 -22.80
CA LYS A 3 22.21 7.44 -23.47
C LYS A 3 21.15 8.13 -22.63
N GLY A 4 20.19 8.79 -23.29
CA GLY A 4 19.05 9.36 -22.60
C GLY A 4 17.98 9.87 -23.55
N TYR A 5 17.13 10.73 -23.02
CA TYR A 5 15.93 11.21 -23.67
C TYR A 5 15.84 12.72 -23.57
N LYS A 6 15.45 13.36 -24.66
CA LYS A 6 15.32 14.81 -24.73
C LYS A 6 13.95 15.21 -25.26
N GLY A 7 13.32 16.13 -24.54
CA GLY A 7 12.18 16.89 -25.01
C GLY A 7 12.62 18.16 -25.74
N PHE A 8 11.80 18.57 -26.70
CA PHE A 8 11.90 19.81 -27.45
C PHE A 8 10.50 20.42 -27.59
N ASP A 9 10.42 21.71 -27.92
CA ASP A 9 9.16 22.28 -28.41
C ASP A 9 8.76 21.70 -29.79
N LYS A 10 7.57 22.08 -30.29
CA LYS A 10 7.06 21.65 -31.61
C LYS A 10 8.03 21.88 -32.77
N ASP A 11 8.90 22.87 -32.66
CA ASP A 11 9.86 23.27 -33.70
C ASP A 11 11.24 22.57 -33.56
N LEU A 12 11.36 21.59 -32.65
CA LEU A 12 12.64 20.98 -32.25
C LEU A 12 13.64 22.00 -31.68
N LYS A 13 13.17 22.98 -30.90
CA LYS A 13 14.06 23.92 -30.22
C LYS A 13 14.15 23.65 -28.73
N CYS A 14 15.30 24.03 -28.18
CA CYS A 14 15.55 24.12 -26.75
C CYS A 14 16.38 25.38 -26.49
N ARG A 15 15.87 26.30 -25.65
CA ARG A 15 16.51 27.60 -25.35
C ARG A 15 16.87 28.42 -26.60
N GLY A 16 16.01 28.37 -27.61
CA GLY A 16 16.20 29.10 -28.89
C GLY A 16 17.15 28.43 -29.89
N PHE A 17 17.90 27.41 -29.48
CA PHE A 17 18.70 26.61 -30.40
C PHE A 17 17.82 25.57 -31.10
N LYS A 18 17.89 25.50 -32.43
CA LYS A 18 17.12 24.55 -33.24
C LYS A 18 17.93 23.28 -33.51
N TYR A 19 17.30 22.14 -33.28
CA TYR A 19 17.87 20.81 -33.51
C TYR A 19 17.22 20.13 -34.71
N GLU A 20 17.90 19.10 -35.19
CA GLU A 20 17.45 18.19 -36.25
C GLU A 20 17.68 16.75 -35.79
N VAL A 21 16.68 15.91 -36.02
CA VAL A 21 16.76 14.46 -35.82
C VAL A 21 17.88 13.87 -36.68
N GLY A 22 18.72 13.04 -36.07
CA GLY A 22 19.89 12.41 -36.71
C GLY A 22 21.16 13.27 -36.74
N LYS A 23 21.17 14.48 -36.18
CA LYS A 23 22.34 15.38 -36.17
C LYS A 23 23.10 15.37 -34.85
N GLU A 24 24.35 15.81 -34.94
CA GLU A 24 25.27 15.98 -33.82
C GLU A 24 25.60 17.47 -33.64
N TYR A 25 25.76 17.87 -32.39
CA TYR A 25 26.06 19.24 -32.00
C TYR A 25 27.13 19.26 -30.93
N GLU A 26 28.00 20.25 -31.00
CA GLU A 26 29.09 20.47 -30.06
C GLU A 26 29.08 21.94 -29.59
N GLN A 27 29.36 22.15 -28.30
CA GLN A 27 29.47 23.47 -27.70
C GLN A 27 30.73 23.58 -26.85
N GLU A 28 31.48 24.67 -27.07
CA GLU A 28 32.71 24.96 -26.33
C GLU A 28 32.47 25.70 -24.99
N GLY A 29 33.44 25.52 -24.09
CA GLY A 29 33.52 26.17 -22.78
C GLY A 29 32.94 25.33 -21.65
N ASN A 30 32.98 25.87 -20.42
CA ASN A 30 32.65 25.09 -19.23
C ASN A 30 31.17 24.68 -19.17
N ILE A 31 30.91 23.38 -19.24
CA ILE A 31 29.57 22.79 -19.17
C ILE A 31 29.09 22.82 -17.72
N LYS A 32 27.86 23.29 -17.53
CA LYS A 32 27.27 23.39 -16.19
C LYS A 32 25.79 23.08 -16.23
N ALA A 33 25.37 22.13 -15.42
CA ALA A 33 23.98 21.73 -15.27
C ALA A 33 23.09 22.96 -15.02
N CYS A 34 21.94 22.98 -15.69
CA CYS A 34 21.00 24.10 -15.74
C CYS A 34 21.51 25.42 -16.36
N SER A 35 22.80 25.60 -16.60
CA SER A 35 23.38 26.86 -17.10
C SER A 35 23.85 26.77 -18.55
N LYS A 36 24.76 25.85 -18.88
CA LYS A 36 25.43 25.77 -20.19
C LYS A 36 25.65 24.31 -20.62
N GLY A 37 25.59 24.06 -21.93
CA GLY A 37 25.65 22.73 -22.53
C GLY A 37 24.30 22.22 -22.99
N PHE A 38 24.30 21.04 -23.59
CA PHE A 38 23.11 20.37 -24.09
C PHE A 38 22.48 19.51 -22.99
N HIS A 39 21.20 19.76 -22.68
CA HIS A 39 20.49 19.07 -21.60
C HIS A 39 19.61 17.94 -22.10
N PHE A 40 19.66 16.80 -21.43
CA PHE A 40 18.75 15.66 -21.59
C PHE A 40 18.62 14.90 -20.26
N CYS A 41 17.73 13.92 -20.18
CA CYS A 41 17.48 13.12 -18.98
C CYS A 41 17.85 11.64 -19.21
N GLU A 42 18.46 11.00 -18.21
CA GLU A 42 18.70 9.55 -18.24
C GLU A 42 17.41 8.76 -17.94
N ASP A 43 16.53 9.28 -17.06
CA ASP A 43 15.17 8.78 -16.85
C ASP A 43 14.22 9.43 -17.89
N PRO A 44 13.57 8.63 -18.76
CA PRO A 44 12.62 9.12 -19.75
C PRO A 44 11.53 10.01 -19.17
N LEU A 45 11.02 9.71 -17.96
CA LEU A 45 9.85 10.41 -17.42
C LEU A 45 10.20 11.75 -16.78
N ASN A 46 11.45 11.98 -16.34
CA ASN A 46 11.87 13.31 -15.88
C ASN A 46 11.84 14.36 -17.01
N VAL A 47 11.83 13.94 -18.29
CA VAL A 47 11.70 14.88 -19.42
C VAL A 47 10.40 15.69 -19.33
N PHE A 48 9.33 15.11 -18.75
CA PHE A 48 8.04 15.79 -18.60
C PHE A 48 8.06 16.96 -17.62
N GLU A 49 9.04 17.04 -16.71
CA GLU A 49 9.23 18.19 -15.84
C GLU A 49 9.68 19.44 -16.61
N TYR A 50 10.29 19.23 -17.79
CA TYR A 50 10.85 20.29 -18.62
C TYR A 50 10.04 20.53 -19.90
N TYR A 51 9.41 19.48 -20.44
CA TYR A 51 8.71 19.49 -21.72
C TYR A 51 7.37 18.76 -21.61
N PRO A 52 6.24 19.48 -21.44
CA PRO A 52 4.95 18.88 -21.18
C PRO A 52 4.40 18.11 -22.40
N PRO A 53 3.71 16.97 -22.21
CA PRO A 53 3.18 16.12 -23.28
C PRO A 53 2.27 16.80 -24.30
N SER A 54 1.61 17.89 -23.91
CA SER A 54 0.64 18.59 -24.76
C SER A 54 1.27 19.39 -25.90
N ASP A 55 2.55 19.74 -25.80
CA ASP A 55 3.18 20.71 -26.70
C ASP A 55 4.67 20.40 -26.93
N SER A 56 5.06 19.13 -26.95
CA SER A 56 6.46 18.75 -27.02
C SER A 56 6.71 17.52 -27.89
N ARG A 57 7.92 17.47 -28.43
CA ARG A 57 8.47 16.35 -29.22
C ARG A 57 9.57 15.69 -28.42
N TYR A 58 9.71 14.37 -28.56
CA TYR A 58 10.60 13.56 -27.74
C TYR A 58 11.51 12.71 -28.62
N CYS A 59 12.82 12.76 -28.37
CA CYS A 59 13.82 11.95 -29.07
C CYS A 59 14.71 11.19 -28.09
N GLU A 60 15.22 10.04 -28.54
CA GLU A 60 16.41 9.44 -27.96
C GLU A 60 17.64 10.29 -28.29
N VAL A 61 18.58 10.38 -27.36
CA VAL A 61 19.81 11.15 -27.55
C VAL A 61 21.02 10.42 -26.97
N GLU A 62 22.18 10.73 -27.52
CA GLU A 62 23.47 10.28 -27.00
C GLU A 62 24.32 11.51 -26.66
N GLY A 63 24.71 11.64 -25.39
CA GLY A 63 25.58 12.71 -24.91
C GLY A 63 27.04 12.28 -24.77
N ASP A 64 27.97 13.18 -25.04
CA ASP A 64 29.42 12.94 -24.91
C ASP A 64 30.20 14.23 -24.60
N GLY A 65 31.52 14.11 -24.45
CA GLY A 65 32.40 15.24 -24.09
C GLY A 65 32.37 15.58 -22.60
N ASP A 66 32.40 16.87 -22.27
CA ASP A 66 32.37 17.35 -20.89
C ASP A 66 30.96 17.17 -20.32
N VAL A 67 30.86 16.72 -19.07
CA VAL A 67 29.59 16.33 -18.44
C VAL A 67 29.43 16.98 -17.08
N ASP A 68 28.23 17.53 -16.80
CA ASP A 68 27.86 18.02 -15.47
C ASP A 68 26.44 17.59 -15.06
N ARG A 69 26.23 17.41 -13.75
CA ARG A 69 24.97 16.97 -13.12
C ARG A 69 24.68 17.80 -11.88
N ASP A 70 23.41 18.17 -11.65
CA ASP A 70 23.02 18.95 -10.46
C ASP A 70 22.52 18.10 -9.27
N GLY A 71 22.37 16.78 -9.47
CA GLY A 71 22.01 15.81 -8.44
C GLY A 71 20.56 15.86 -7.97
N ARG A 72 19.69 16.68 -8.58
CA ARG A 72 18.27 16.77 -8.19
C ARG A 72 17.39 15.73 -8.89
N ASP A 73 17.69 15.44 -10.15
CA ASP A 73 16.98 14.48 -10.99
C ASP A 73 17.97 13.76 -11.92
N SER A 74 17.45 13.07 -12.94
CA SER A 74 18.28 12.37 -13.94
C SER A 74 18.85 13.27 -15.04
N LYS A 75 18.75 14.60 -14.91
CA LYS A 75 19.21 15.54 -15.93
C LYS A 75 20.72 15.61 -15.99
N VAL A 76 21.22 15.64 -17.22
CA VAL A 76 22.63 15.76 -17.55
C VAL A 76 22.83 16.94 -18.50
N ALA A 77 23.93 17.67 -18.33
CA ALA A 77 24.45 18.62 -19.30
C ALA A 77 25.70 18.06 -19.95
N VAL A 78 25.80 18.13 -21.29
CA VAL A 78 26.96 17.64 -22.05
C VAL A 78 27.48 18.68 -23.05
N SER A 79 28.77 18.61 -23.42
CA SER A 79 29.32 19.46 -24.49
C SER A 79 28.99 18.96 -25.89
N LYS A 80 28.74 17.65 -26.06
CA LYS A 80 28.34 17.04 -27.35
C LYS A 80 27.04 16.27 -27.21
N ILE A 81 26.12 16.45 -28.16
CA ILE A 81 24.87 15.68 -28.20
C ILE A 81 24.57 15.23 -29.62
N ARG A 82 24.20 13.96 -29.77
CA ARG A 82 23.55 13.40 -30.95
C ARG A 82 22.06 13.30 -30.70
N VAL A 83 21.26 13.93 -31.55
CA VAL A 83 19.81 13.73 -31.56
C VAL A 83 19.53 12.48 -32.40
N GLY A 84 19.05 11.43 -31.74
CA GLY A 84 18.71 10.16 -32.37
C GLY A 84 17.33 10.20 -33.02
N VAL A 85 16.58 9.11 -32.87
CA VAL A 85 15.23 8.96 -33.44
C VAL A 85 14.18 9.70 -32.60
N GLU A 86 13.16 10.23 -33.26
CA GLU A 86 11.96 10.75 -32.59
C GLU A 86 11.02 9.60 -32.21
N ILE A 87 10.67 9.53 -30.93
CA ILE A 87 9.90 8.42 -30.33
C ILE A 87 8.46 8.83 -29.98
N GLY A 88 8.19 10.14 -29.95
CA GLY A 88 6.88 10.69 -29.60
C GLY A 88 6.42 10.35 -28.17
N LEU A 89 5.19 10.75 -27.82
CA LEU A 89 4.63 10.53 -26.48
C LEU A 89 4.54 9.04 -26.11
N LYS A 90 4.11 8.21 -27.07
CA LYS A 90 4.01 6.76 -26.85
C LYS A 90 5.38 6.15 -26.52
N GLY A 91 6.41 6.46 -27.31
CA GLY A 91 7.72 5.86 -27.12
C GLY A 91 8.41 6.31 -25.83
N ILE A 92 8.26 7.57 -25.41
CA ILE A 92 8.84 8.02 -24.14
C ILE A 92 8.13 7.40 -22.92
N ILE A 93 6.83 7.12 -23.01
CA ILE A 93 6.08 6.36 -21.99
C ILE A 93 6.58 4.92 -21.93
N GLU A 94 6.71 4.24 -23.08
CA GLU A 94 7.22 2.86 -23.15
C GLU A 94 8.64 2.76 -22.59
N ALA A 95 9.52 3.72 -22.93
CA ALA A 95 10.86 3.82 -22.37
C ALA A 95 10.82 4.03 -20.84
N GLY A 96 9.94 4.90 -20.35
CA GLY A 96 9.76 5.16 -18.92
C GLY A 96 9.34 3.92 -18.14
N VAL A 97 8.35 3.19 -18.65
CA VAL A 97 7.91 1.91 -18.07
C VAL A 97 9.08 0.92 -18.02
N LYS A 98 9.80 0.74 -19.13
CA LYS A 98 10.96 -0.15 -19.19
C LYS A 98 12.06 0.25 -18.19
N PHE A 99 12.37 1.55 -18.10
CA PHE A 99 13.38 2.10 -17.19
C PHE A 99 13.09 1.75 -15.73
N ILE A 100 11.82 1.79 -15.33
CA ILE A 100 11.35 1.38 -14.02
C ILE A 100 11.51 -0.14 -13.86
N LEU A 101 10.95 -0.94 -14.77
CA LEU A 101 10.96 -2.40 -14.67
C LEU A 101 12.37 -3.01 -14.62
N ASP A 102 13.34 -2.40 -15.32
CA ASP A 102 14.74 -2.83 -15.30
C ASP A 102 15.46 -2.53 -13.96
N ARG A 103 14.93 -1.58 -13.17
CA ARG A 103 15.47 -1.20 -11.85
C ARG A 103 14.74 -1.85 -10.69
N VAL A 104 13.59 -2.48 -10.95
CA VAL A 104 12.90 -3.30 -9.96
C VAL A 104 13.75 -4.55 -9.72
N ASP A 105 14.20 -4.72 -8.48
CA ASP A 105 14.74 -5.99 -8.03
C ASP A 105 13.57 -6.95 -7.76
N TRP A 106 13.17 -7.67 -8.81
CA TRP A 106 12.11 -8.69 -8.76
C TRP A 106 12.42 -9.83 -7.78
N LYS A 107 13.65 -9.92 -7.26
CA LYS A 107 14.04 -10.91 -6.24
C LYS A 107 13.91 -10.38 -4.82
N LYS A 108 13.68 -9.08 -4.63
CA LYS A 108 13.55 -8.44 -3.32
C LYS A 108 12.11 -8.45 -2.81
N GLU A 109 11.47 -9.60 -2.92
CA GLU A 109 10.36 -9.95 -2.05
C GLU A 109 10.92 -10.82 -0.92
N ASN A 110 10.64 -10.50 0.34
CA ASN A 110 10.74 -11.51 1.39
C ASN A 110 9.54 -12.45 1.22
N SER A 111 9.56 -13.21 0.13
CA SER A 111 8.56 -14.20 -0.27
C SER A 111 9.19 -15.57 -0.15
N THR A 112 8.63 -16.43 0.70
CA THR A 112 9.12 -17.81 0.86
C THR A 112 8.01 -18.82 0.57
N THR A 113 8.41 -19.95 -0.02
CA THR A 113 7.50 -21.05 -0.38
C THR A 113 8.00 -22.38 0.16
N GLY A 114 7.09 -23.29 0.51
CA GLY A 114 7.39 -24.67 0.95
C GLY A 114 6.67 -25.03 2.25
N ASP A 115 6.65 -26.31 2.63
CA ASP A 115 5.81 -26.85 3.72
C ASP A 115 5.89 -26.09 5.06
N ARG A 116 7.05 -25.45 5.33
CA ARG A 116 7.29 -24.60 6.50
C ARG A 116 7.83 -23.23 6.09
N ALA A 117 7.12 -22.54 5.21
CA ALA A 117 7.52 -21.23 4.70
C ALA A 117 7.48 -20.16 5.80
N GLY A 118 8.61 -19.48 6.01
CA GLY A 118 8.75 -18.35 6.92
C GLY A 118 9.32 -17.15 6.19
N ALA A 119 8.68 -15.98 6.29
CA ALA A 119 9.17 -14.74 5.71
C ALA A 119 9.16 -13.61 6.74
N GLN A 120 10.22 -12.81 6.74
CA GLN A 120 10.34 -11.66 7.63
C GLN A 120 10.89 -10.44 6.87
N ALA A 121 10.28 -9.28 7.07
CA ALA A 121 10.73 -8.02 6.49
C ALA A 121 10.76 -6.89 7.52
N THR A 122 11.80 -6.07 7.48
CA THR A 122 11.91 -4.84 8.26
C THR A 122 12.31 -3.67 7.36
N GLY A 123 11.84 -2.45 7.66
CA GLY A 123 12.17 -1.24 6.89
C GLY A 123 11.06 -0.19 6.93
N TYR A 124 11.28 0.98 6.32
CA TYR A 124 10.24 2.03 6.30
C TYR A 124 8.94 1.55 5.60
N GLN A 125 9.11 0.81 4.50
CA GLN A 125 8.07 0.07 3.78
C GLN A 125 8.43 -1.42 3.80
N ALA A 126 7.87 -2.16 4.74
CA ALA A 126 8.18 -3.58 4.93
C ALA A 126 7.05 -4.47 4.38
N GLY A 127 7.41 -5.40 3.50
CA GLY A 127 6.50 -6.41 2.95
C GLY A 127 7.04 -7.83 3.14
N ALA A 128 6.26 -8.73 3.74
CA ALA A 128 6.61 -10.13 3.90
C ALA A 128 5.48 -11.05 3.42
N GLN A 129 5.83 -12.12 2.71
CA GLN A 129 4.89 -13.09 2.17
C GLN A 129 5.38 -14.53 2.40
N ALA A 130 4.52 -15.42 2.87
CA ALA A 130 4.85 -16.83 3.03
C ALA A 130 3.73 -17.72 2.50
N THR A 131 4.07 -18.76 1.74
CA THR A 131 3.10 -19.73 1.19
C THR A 131 3.56 -21.17 1.44
N GLY A 132 2.72 -21.99 2.06
CA GLY A 132 3.06 -23.38 2.40
C GLY A 132 2.10 -24.00 3.40
N ASP A 133 2.18 -25.31 3.63
CA ASP A 133 1.27 -25.99 4.58
C ASP A 133 1.26 -25.34 5.96
N GLN A 134 2.43 -24.93 6.45
CA GLN A 134 2.63 -24.09 7.63
C GLN A 134 3.35 -22.79 7.23
N ALA A 135 2.58 -21.73 6.98
CA ALA A 135 3.10 -20.46 6.50
C ALA A 135 3.11 -19.38 7.59
N GLY A 136 4.24 -18.70 7.76
CA GLY A 136 4.42 -17.59 8.70
C GLY A 136 5.01 -16.35 8.02
N ALA A 137 4.34 -15.21 8.07
CA ALA A 137 4.83 -13.94 7.52
C ALA A 137 4.84 -12.84 8.58
N GLN A 138 5.96 -12.10 8.68
CA GLN A 138 6.11 -11.01 9.63
C GLN A 138 6.70 -9.75 8.97
N ALA A 139 6.04 -8.61 9.11
CA ALA A 139 6.52 -7.32 8.60
C ALA A 139 6.51 -6.25 9.69
N THR A 140 7.61 -5.50 9.81
CA THR A 140 7.75 -4.38 10.76
C THR A 140 8.27 -3.14 10.05
N GLY A 141 7.53 -2.03 10.09
CA GLY A 141 7.89 -0.81 9.40
C GLY A 141 7.00 0.38 9.72
N TYR A 142 7.21 1.53 9.09
CA TYR A 142 6.24 2.65 9.17
C TYR A 142 4.96 2.28 8.40
N GLN A 143 5.14 1.70 7.22
CA GLN A 143 4.13 0.98 6.45
C GLN A 143 4.51 -0.49 6.41
N ALA A 144 3.69 -1.36 6.99
CA ALA A 144 3.98 -2.79 7.11
C ALA A 144 2.85 -3.66 6.56
N GLY A 145 3.19 -4.59 5.68
CA GLY A 145 2.27 -5.57 5.09
C GLY A 145 2.79 -7.00 5.26
N ALA A 146 1.99 -7.88 5.85
CA ALA A 146 2.32 -9.30 5.99
C ALA A 146 1.20 -10.19 5.43
N GLN A 147 1.57 -11.20 4.63
CA GLN A 147 0.63 -12.14 4.03
C GLN A 147 1.09 -13.59 4.19
N ALA A 148 0.24 -14.45 4.75
CA ALA A 148 0.51 -15.88 4.88
C ALA A 148 -0.62 -16.72 4.29
N THR A 149 -0.28 -17.73 3.49
CA THR A 149 -1.25 -18.66 2.89
C THR A 149 -0.82 -20.11 3.12
N GLY A 150 -1.69 -20.94 3.69
CA GLY A 150 -1.35 -22.30 4.06
C GLY A 150 -2.49 -23.11 4.64
N TYR A 151 -2.27 -24.37 5.04
CA TYR A 151 -3.25 -25.10 5.85
C TYR A 151 -3.32 -24.49 7.26
N GLN A 152 -2.15 -24.16 7.82
CA GLN A 152 -1.94 -23.32 9.00
C GLN A 152 -1.20 -22.06 8.56
N ALA A 153 -1.84 -20.90 8.69
CA ALA A 153 -1.28 -19.63 8.24
C ALA A 153 -1.27 -18.58 9.35
N GLY A 154 -0.13 -17.92 9.55
CA GLY A 154 0.07 -16.84 10.52
C GLY A 154 0.69 -15.61 9.87
N ALA A 155 0.02 -14.46 9.95
CA ALA A 155 0.53 -13.19 9.45
C ALA A 155 0.56 -12.12 10.56
N GLN A 156 1.68 -11.42 10.70
CA GLN A 156 1.85 -10.34 11.68
C GLN A 156 2.45 -9.08 11.05
N ALA A 157 1.76 -7.95 11.18
CA ALA A 157 2.25 -6.65 10.71
C ALA A 157 2.26 -5.62 11.85
N THR A 158 3.37 -4.88 11.98
CA THR A 158 3.53 -3.81 12.97
C THR A 158 4.04 -2.53 12.32
N GLY A 159 3.32 -1.43 12.52
CA GLY A 159 3.68 -0.12 11.96
C GLY A 159 2.60 0.94 12.11
N ASP A 160 2.89 2.21 11.83
CA ASP A 160 1.88 3.28 11.87
C ASP A 160 0.68 2.97 10.96
N ARG A 161 0.96 2.37 9.80
CA ARG A 161 -0.01 1.72 8.92
C ARG A 161 0.34 0.25 8.77
N ALA A 162 -0.43 -0.64 9.39
CA ALA A 162 -0.16 -2.08 9.42
C ALA A 162 -1.31 -2.89 8.81
N GLY A 163 -0.98 -3.80 7.88
CA GLY A 163 -1.91 -4.73 7.27
C GLY A 163 -1.43 -6.18 7.38
N ALA A 164 -2.23 -7.06 7.97
CA ALA A 164 -1.94 -8.48 8.06
C ALA A 164 -3.07 -9.32 7.45
N GLN A 165 -2.71 -10.29 6.60
CA GLN A 165 -3.67 -11.20 5.98
C GLN A 165 -3.21 -12.65 6.10
N ALA A 166 -4.06 -13.51 6.65
CA ALA A 166 -3.81 -14.94 6.75
C ALA A 166 -4.97 -15.74 6.12
N THR A 167 -4.63 -16.73 5.29
CA THR A 167 -5.62 -17.62 4.64
C THR A 167 -5.23 -19.07 4.87
N GLY A 168 -6.15 -19.88 5.41
CA GLY A 168 -5.92 -21.31 5.64
C GLY A 168 -7.08 -22.01 6.31
N TYR A 169 -6.92 -23.29 6.67
CA TYR A 169 -7.93 -23.98 7.51
C TYR A 169 -7.90 -23.42 8.94
N GLN A 170 -6.69 -23.19 9.45
CA GLN A 170 -6.40 -22.42 10.67
C GLN A 170 -5.63 -21.17 10.27
N ALA A 171 -6.24 -19.99 10.41
CA ALA A 171 -5.66 -18.74 9.96
C ALA A 171 -5.63 -17.71 11.10
N GLY A 172 -4.46 -17.13 11.37
CA GLY A 172 -4.26 -16.09 12.35
C GLY A 172 -3.65 -14.83 11.73
N ALA A 173 -4.32 -13.69 11.83
CA ALA A 173 -3.80 -12.41 11.37
C ALA A 173 -3.77 -11.38 12.51
N GLN A 174 -2.63 -10.74 12.71
CA GLN A 174 -2.45 -9.70 13.72
C GLN A 174 -1.83 -8.43 13.12
N ALA A 175 -2.52 -7.30 13.27
CA ALA A 175 -2.02 -5.99 12.86
C ALA A 175 -2.01 -5.01 14.04
N THR A 176 -0.89 -4.30 14.22
CA THR A 176 -0.75 -3.28 15.27
C THR A 176 -0.23 -1.98 14.67
N GLY A 177 -0.94 -0.88 14.91
CA GLY A 177 -0.62 0.42 14.31
C GLY A 177 -1.57 1.54 14.68
N TYR A 178 -1.31 2.77 14.21
CA TYR A 178 -2.31 3.84 14.32
C TYR A 178 -3.53 3.53 13.44
N GLN A 179 -3.27 3.06 12.21
CA GLN A 179 -4.23 2.43 11.31
C GLN A 179 -3.83 0.97 11.14
N ALA A 180 -4.65 0.05 11.64
CA ALA A 180 -4.34 -1.38 11.64
C ALA A 180 -5.48 -2.17 11.00
N GLY A 181 -5.16 -3.03 10.04
CA GLY A 181 -6.09 -3.92 9.37
C GLY A 181 -5.65 -5.38 9.49
N ALA A 182 -6.48 -6.25 10.06
CA ALA A 182 -6.23 -7.68 10.13
C ALA A 182 -7.36 -8.46 9.47
N GLN A 183 -7.02 -9.39 8.56
CA GLN A 183 -7.97 -10.26 7.89
C GLN A 183 -7.53 -11.73 8.01
N ALA A 184 -8.40 -12.57 8.53
CA ALA A 184 -8.17 -14.02 8.61
C ALA A 184 -9.32 -14.78 7.93
N THR A 185 -9.00 -15.73 7.05
CA THR A 185 -10.00 -16.57 6.35
C THR A 185 -9.69 -18.04 6.59
N GLY A 186 -10.67 -18.78 7.11
CA GLY A 186 -10.52 -20.19 7.47
C GLY A 186 -11.56 -20.69 8.46
N ASP A 187 -11.83 -22.00 8.48
CA ASP A 187 -12.79 -22.62 9.40
C ASP A 187 -12.51 -22.22 10.88
N ARG A 188 -11.23 -22.05 11.22
CA ARG A 188 -10.74 -21.47 12.48
C ARG A 188 -9.93 -20.19 12.25
N ALA A 189 -10.59 -19.14 11.77
CA ALA A 189 -9.98 -17.83 11.55
C ALA A 189 -9.95 -16.96 12.82
N GLY A 190 -8.82 -16.35 13.11
CA GLY A 190 -8.64 -15.34 14.15
C GLY A 190 -8.00 -14.08 13.58
N ALA A 191 -8.71 -12.94 13.63
CA ALA A 191 -8.18 -11.64 13.22
C ALA A 191 -8.15 -10.67 14.41
N GLN A 192 -6.99 -10.07 14.66
CA GLN A 192 -6.83 -9.07 15.70
C GLN A 192 -6.17 -7.80 15.14
N ALA A 193 -6.87 -6.66 15.27
CA ALA A 193 -6.32 -5.36 14.94
C ALA A 193 -6.29 -4.45 16.17
N THR A 194 -5.15 -3.81 16.42
CA THR A 194 -4.98 -2.86 17.53
C THR A 194 -4.52 -1.51 16.99
N GLY A 195 -5.27 -0.43 17.30
CA GLY A 195 -4.98 0.90 16.77
C GLY A 195 -6.10 1.93 16.91
N TYR A 196 -5.77 3.20 16.65
CA TYR A 196 -6.75 4.29 16.64
C TYR A 196 -7.83 4.16 15.55
N ARG A 197 -7.54 3.42 14.48
CA ARG A 197 -8.52 2.96 13.49
C ARG A 197 -8.24 1.50 13.18
N ALA A 198 -8.59 0.64 14.13
CA ALA A 198 -8.40 -0.80 13.99
C ALA A 198 -9.59 -1.45 13.27
N GLY A 199 -9.31 -2.18 12.18
CA GLY A 199 -10.27 -3.01 11.47
C GLY A 199 -9.88 -4.49 11.55
N ALA A 200 -10.74 -5.32 12.10
CA ALA A 200 -10.54 -6.77 12.12
C ALA A 200 -11.69 -7.47 11.39
N GLN A 201 -11.36 -8.35 10.46
CA GLN A 201 -12.34 -9.17 9.74
C GLN A 201 -11.91 -10.64 9.81
N ALA A 202 -12.83 -11.51 10.22
CA ALA A 202 -12.61 -12.94 10.16
C ALA A 202 -13.78 -13.65 9.44
N GLU A 203 -13.46 -14.72 8.73
CA GLU A 203 -14.42 -15.52 7.97
C GLU A 203 -14.21 -17.01 8.25
N GLY A 204 -15.29 -17.71 8.63
CA GLY A 204 -15.26 -19.13 9.01
C GLY A 204 -16.27 -19.49 10.09
N ASP A 205 -16.51 -20.78 10.28
CA ASP A 205 -17.55 -21.30 11.17
C ASP A 205 -17.32 -20.90 12.65
N TRP A 206 -16.05 -20.86 13.08
CA TRP A 206 -15.63 -20.47 14.43
C TRP A 206 -14.78 -19.21 14.45
N ALA A 207 -15.02 -18.31 13.49
CA ALA A 207 -14.19 -17.14 13.30
C ALA A 207 -14.30 -16.13 14.45
N VAL A 208 -13.18 -15.52 14.84
CA VAL A 208 -13.14 -14.44 15.83
C VAL A 208 -12.45 -13.22 15.23
N ALA A 209 -13.11 -12.07 15.31
CA ALA A 209 -12.57 -10.79 14.88
C ALA A 209 -12.56 -9.83 16.07
N THR A 210 -11.39 -9.30 16.42
CA THR A 210 -11.22 -8.39 17.55
C THR A 210 -10.56 -7.10 17.11
N ALA A 211 -11.26 -5.98 17.28
CA ALA A 211 -10.75 -4.64 17.03
C ALA A 211 -10.62 -3.85 18.33
N ILE A 212 -9.40 -3.42 18.66
CA ILE A 212 -9.07 -2.71 19.90
C ILE A 212 -8.55 -1.32 19.57
N GLY A 213 -9.15 -0.31 20.20
CA GLY A 213 -8.77 1.11 20.06
C GLY A 213 -9.95 1.97 19.60
N ASP A 214 -9.79 3.29 19.66
CA ASP A 214 -10.84 4.24 19.30
C ASP A 214 -11.36 3.93 17.88
N CYS A 215 -12.65 4.14 17.62
CA CYS A 215 -13.30 3.90 16.33
C CYS A 215 -13.05 2.49 15.73
N GLY A 216 -12.69 1.49 16.55
CA GLY A 216 -12.41 0.14 16.07
C GLY A 216 -13.65 -0.55 15.48
N SER A 217 -13.45 -1.33 14.42
CA SER A 217 -14.52 -2.09 13.76
C SER A 217 -14.16 -3.58 13.63
N ALA A 218 -15.05 -4.44 14.11
CA ALA A 218 -14.92 -5.89 13.96
C ALA A 218 -16.05 -6.46 13.08
N GLU A 219 -15.70 -7.39 12.19
CA GLU A 219 -16.64 -8.04 11.28
C GLU A 219 -16.43 -9.55 11.23
N ILE A 220 -17.52 -10.31 11.32
CA ILE A 220 -17.53 -11.74 11.00
C ILE A 220 -18.35 -11.98 9.74
N LYS A 221 -17.75 -12.63 8.73
CA LYS A 221 -18.45 -13.13 7.54
C LYS A 221 -18.89 -14.58 7.71
N GLU A 222 -19.97 -14.94 7.02
CA GLU A 222 -20.61 -16.25 7.16
C GLU A 222 -19.68 -17.41 6.74
N GLY A 223 -19.62 -18.46 7.55
CA GLY A 223 -18.94 -19.72 7.25
C GLY A 223 -19.85 -20.74 6.54
N LYS A 224 -19.32 -21.91 6.19
CA LYS A 224 -20.06 -22.93 5.42
C LYS A 224 -21.06 -23.74 6.26
N LYS A 225 -20.86 -23.88 7.57
CA LYS A 225 -21.64 -24.78 8.44
C LYS A 225 -21.83 -24.21 9.85
N LEU A 226 -22.95 -23.50 10.06
CA LEU A 226 -23.36 -22.83 11.30
C LEU A 226 -22.40 -21.74 11.78
N ALA A 227 -22.85 -20.49 11.68
CA ALA A 227 -22.12 -19.33 12.15
C ALA A 227 -22.16 -19.22 13.69
N GLU A 228 -21.05 -19.55 14.36
CA GLU A 228 -20.85 -19.36 15.81
C GLU A 228 -19.70 -18.37 16.11
N GLY A 229 -19.25 -17.64 15.10
CA GLY A 229 -18.19 -16.64 15.24
C GLY A 229 -18.55 -15.46 16.16
N CYS A 230 -17.55 -14.68 16.55
CA CYS A 230 -17.71 -13.52 17.44
C CYS A 230 -16.95 -12.28 16.93
N ALA A 231 -17.66 -11.16 16.77
CA ALA A 231 -17.08 -9.86 16.49
C ALA A 231 -17.00 -9.04 17.79
N ILE A 232 -15.79 -8.58 18.14
CA ILE A 232 -15.51 -7.89 19.39
C ILE A 232 -14.92 -6.50 19.09
N ALA A 233 -15.60 -5.44 19.53
CA ALA A 233 -15.10 -4.07 19.44
C ALA A 233 -15.26 -3.35 20.78
N LEU A 234 -14.16 -3.18 21.51
CA LEU A 234 -14.17 -2.69 22.90
C LEU A 234 -13.66 -1.26 23.07
N GLY A 235 -13.15 -0.65 22.01
CA GLY A 235 -12.70 0.73 22.07
C GLY A 235 -13.85 1.75 22.04
N ARG A 236 -13.51 2.99 22.35
CA ARG A 236 -14.45 4.12 22.23
C ARG A 236 -14.96 4.18 20.79
N LYS A 237 -16.25 4.47 20.61
CA LYS A 237 -16.92 4.45 19.29
C LYS A 237 -16.76 3.11 18.53
N GLY A 238 -16.44 2.03 19.23
CA GLY A 238 -16.30 0.71 18.65
C GLY A 238 -17.62 0.21 18.08
N LYS A 239 -17.56 -0.39 16.89
CA LYS A 239 -18.72 -0.99 16.21
C LYS A 239 -18.43 -2.40 15.73
N ALA A 240 -19.44 -3.25 15.71
CA ALA A 240 -19.29 -4.61 15.23
C ALA A 240 -20.49 -5.04 14.40
N LYS A 241 -20.25 -5.90 13.41
CA LYS A 241 -21.29 -6.57 12.63
C LYS A 241 -20.94 -8.03 12.39
N GLY A 242 -21.93 -8.83 12.03
CA GLY A 242 -21.68 -10.21 11.64
C GLY A 242 -22.85 -10.87 10.94
N ALA A 243 -22.62 -12.10 10.49
CA ALA A 243 -23.64 -12.99 9.96
C ALA A 243 -24.64 -13.44 11.04
N LYS A 244 -25.84 -13.87 10.64
CA LYS A 244 -26.82 -14.44 11.55
C LYS A 244 -26.28 -15.69 12.24
N GLY A 245 -26.54 -15.83 13.54
CA GLY A 245 -26.00 -16.91 14.37
C GLY A 245 -24.77 -16.52 15.17
N CYS A 246 -23.93 -15.62 14.63
CA CYS A 246 -22.75 -15.08 15.32
C CYS A 246 -23.09 -14.18 16.51
N TRP A 247 -22.05 -13.82 17.25
CA TRP A 247 -22.12 -13.00 18.45
C TRP A 247 -21.41 -11.66 18.25
N LEU A 248 -21.95 -10.61 18.89
CA LEU A 248 -21.34 -9.29 18.97
C LEU A 248 -21.01 -9.00 20.44
N THR A 249 -19.80 -8.54 20.73
CA THR A 249 -19.41 -8.02 22.04
C THR A 249 -18.94 -6.57 21.90
N LEU A 250 -19.62 -5.66 22.58
CA LEU A 250 -19.42 -4.21 22.45
C LEU A 250 -19.26 -3.55 23.82
N ALA A 251 -18.45 -2.50 23.87
CA ALA A 251 -18.28 -1.67 25.05
C ALA A 251 -18.96 -0.30 24.89
N GLU A 252 -19.52 0.21 25.99
CA GLU A 252 -20.06 1.56 26.11
C GLU A 252 -19.08 2.43 26.91
N TRP A 253 -18.94 3.66 26.45
CA TRP A 253 -18.00 4.63 27.01
C TRP A 253 -18.69 5.97 27.23
N GLU A 254 -18.44 6.57 28.39
CA GLU A 254 -18.91 7.90 28.77
C GLU A 254 -17.72 8.80 29.10
N GLN A 255 -17.94 10.10 29.00
CA GLN A 255 -16.93 11.12 29.31
C GLN A 255 -17.31 11.78 30.64
N ASP A 256 -16.36 11.87 31.56
CA ASP A 256 -16.55 12.60 32.82
C ASP A 256 -16.46 14.12 32.64
N GLU A 257 -16.73 14.86 33.72
CA GLU A 257 -16.68 16.32 33.76
C GLU A 257 -15.32 16.92 33.40
N HIS A 258 -14.24 16.14 33.49
CA HIS A 258 -12.87 16.54 33.17
C HIS A 258 -12.46 16.15 31.75
N GLY A 259 -13.39 15.61 30.95
CA GLY A 259 -13.12 15.20 29.57
C GLY A 259 -12.43 13.83 29.45
N LYS A 260 -12.30 13.06 30.53
CA LYS A 260 -11.69 11.72 30.50
C LYS A 260 -12.76 10.66 30.23
N TRP A 261 -12.41 9.71 29.36
CA TRP A 261 -13.31 8.64 28.94
C TRP A 261 -13.20 7.42 29.86
N HIS A 262 -14.35 6.89 30.28
CA HIS A 262 -14.46 5.68 31.12
C HIS A 262 -15.38 4.68 30.45
N ARG A 263 -15.03 3.40 30.57
CA ARG A 263 -15.89 2.31 30.12
C ARG A 263 -16.95 2.07 31.18
N VAL A 264 -18.22 2.16 30.80
CA VAL A 264 -19.35 2.05 31.72
C VAL A 264 -20.11 0.74 31.59
N ASN A 265 -20.02 0.08 30.43
CA ASN A 265 -20.66 -1.23 30.22
C ASN A 265 -19.96 -2.06 29.13
N VAL A 266 -20.14 -3.38 29.17
CA VAL A 266 -19.78 -4.32 28.11
C VAL A 266 -20.91 -5.33 27.99
N GLN A 267 -21.46 -5.53 26.79
CA GLN A 267 -22.53 -6.49 26.55
C GLN A 267 -22.24 -7.37 25.34
N THR A 268 -22.76 -8.59 25.41
CA THR A 268 -22.68 -9.58 24.35
C THR A 268 -24.09 -10.00 23.90
N LYS A 269 -24.34 -10.05 22.59
CA LYS A 269 -25.62 -10.51 22.02
C LYS A 269 -25.41 -11.37 20.78
N ARG A 270 -26.28 -12.37 20.61
CA ARG A 270 -26.39 -13.17 19.39
C ARG A 270 -27.16 -12.42 18.31
N ILE A 271 -26.74 -12.56 17.06
CA ILE A 271 -27.39 -12.02 15.87
C ILE A 271 -28.52 -12.96 15.48
N ASP A 272 -29.76 -12.58 15.78
CA ASP A 272 -30.96 -13.39 15.55
C ASP A 272 -31.67 -13.09 14.21
N GLY A 273 -31.25 -12.03 13.52
CA GLY A 273 -31.89 -11.52 12.30
C GLY A 273 -33.21 -10.78 12.55
N LYS A 274 -33.59 -10.55 13.82
CA LYS A 274 -34.83 -9.87 14.22
C LYS A 274 -34.53 -8.62 15.05
N LYS A 275 -34.02 -8.82 16.27
CA LYS A 275 -33.62 -7.73 17.18
C LYS A 275 -32.26 -7.18 16.80
N ILE A 276 -31.35 -8.07 16.41
CA ILE A 276 -30.04 -7.73 15.87
C ILE A 276 -30.00 -8.26 14.45
N LYS A 277 -30.03 -7.35 13.48
CA LYS A 277 -29.99 -7.65 12.05
C LYS A 277 -28.59 -8.11 11.67
N GLU A 278 -28.52 -9.07 10.75
CA GLU A 278 -27.25 -9.48 10.15
C GLU A 278 -26.65 -8.37 9.29
N ASN A 279 -25.34 -8.43 9.08
CA ASN A 279 -24.58 -7.52 8.22
C ASN A 279 -24.76 -6.02 8.53
N THR A 280 -25.26 -5.69 9.72
CA THR A 280 -25.51 -4.33 10.18
C THR A 280 -24.54 -3.99 11.29
N PHE A 281 -23.88 -2.84 11.21
CA PHE A 281 -23.01 -2.37 12.30
C PHE A 281 -23.84 -1.93 13.50
N TYR A 282 -23.44 -2.38 14.69
CA TYR A 282 -24.01 -1.98 15.97
C TYR A 282 -22.96 -1.35 16.88
N MET A 283 -23.41 -0.41 17.71
CA MET A 283 -22.70 0.15 18.86
C MET A 283 -23.50 -0.10 20.15
N LEU A 284 -22.84 -0.12 21.30
CA LEU A 284 -23.52 -0.11 22.60
C LEU A 284 -23.71 1.35 23.06
N LYS A 285 -24.97 1.77 23.21
CA LYS A 285 -25.37 3.10 23.70
C LYS A 285 -26.60 2.97 24.60
N ASN A 286 -26.59 3.64 25.74
CA ASN A 286 -27.61 3.58 26.78
C ASN A 286 -27.99 2.12 27.12
N ASN A 287 -26.98 1.25 27.29
CA ASN A 287 -27.14 -0.19 27.55
C ASN A 287 -27.91 -0.97 26.46
N LYS A 288 -27.99 -0.43 25.23
CA LYS A 288 -28.71 -1.02 24.09
C LYS A 288 -27.81 -1.08 22.86
N PHE A 289 -28.00 -2.12 22.06
CA PHE A 289 -27.38 -2.23 20.75
C PHE A 289 -28.14 -1.33 19.77
N VAL A 290 -27.45 -0.33 19.23
CA VAL A 290 -27.99 0.67 18.31
C VAL A 290 -27.31 0.50 16.95
N ALA A 291 -28.11 0.37 15.88
CA ALA A 291 -27.60 0.26 14.52
C ALA A 291 -26.90 1.56 14.10
N CYS A 292 -25.81 1.45 13.36
CA CYS A 292 -25.12 2.57 12.73
C CYS A 292 -25.63 2.78 11.31
N ASP A 293 -25.79 4.03 10.90
CA ASP A 293 -26.05 4.37 9.50
C ASP A 293 -24.81 4.06 8.64
N GLU A 294 -25.03 3.60 7.41
CA GLU A 294 -23.98 3.43 6.41
C GLU A 294 -23.53 4.82 5.93
N GLN A 295 -22.28 5.21 6.21
CA GLN A 295 -21.60 6.35 5.59
C GLN A 295 -20.59 5.83 4.57
#